data_AF-A0A6M2DCP7-F1
#
_entry.id   AF-A0A6M2DCP7-F1
#
_cell.length_a   1.000
_cell.length_b   1.000
_cell.length_c   1.000
_cell.angle_alpha   90.00
_cell.angle_beta   90.00
_cell.angle_gamma   90.00
#
_symmetry.space_group_name_H-M   'P 1'
#
loop_
_entity.id
_entity.type
_entity.pdbx_description
1 polymer ?
#
loop_
_entity_poly.entity_id
_entity_poly.type
_entity_poly.pdbx_seq_one_letter_code
_entity_poly.pdbx_strand_id
1 'polypeptide(L)'
;MSSTIKIEPLNESNYDEWKIHMRAILKKNDLWGYVSGEIAKPLTPEKYSEWIINDSKTQSELILHMKGKELKICARLESAKLIWEKLQEIFESRGAARRSMLMKKCVMMKMNEGDDLSEFTEPRSLLFE
;
A
#
# COMPACT_ATOMS: atom_id res chain seq x y z
N MET A 1 -5.19 31.69 -9.07
CA MET A 1 -3.86 31.05 -8.98
C MET A 1 -4.07 29.57 -8.67
N SER A 2 -3.68 28.66 -9.56
CA SER A 2 -3.78 27.22 -9.27
C SER A 2 -2.67 26.88 -8.29
N SER A 3 -3.01 26.60 -7.03
CA SER A 3 -2.04 26.13 -6.04
C SER A 3 -1.42 24.83 -6.56
N THR A 4 -0.14 24.86 -6.93
CA THR A 4 0.60 23.66 -7.30
C THR A 4 0.79 22.85 -6.02
N ILE A 5 -0.04 21.83 -5.81
CA ILE A 5 0.10 20.92 -4.68
C ILE A 5 1.45 20.22 -4.84
N LYS A 6 2.42 20.56 -3.98
CA LYS A 6 3.70 19.85 -3.92
C LYS A 6 3.43 18.51 -3.24
N ILE A 7 3.33 17.47 -4.05
CA ILE A 7 3.15 16.11 -3.55
C ILE A 7 4.52 15.61 -3.08
N GLU A 8 4.57 15.15 -1.84
CA GLU A 8 5.77 14.52 -1.32
C GLU A 8 6.04 13.24 -2.12
N PRO A 9 7.26 13.03 -2.63
CA PRO A 9 7.60 11.80 -3.34
C PRO A 9 7.40 10.56 -2.47
N LEU A 10 7.08 9.43 -3.11
CA LEU A 10 6.84 8.17 -2.42
C LEU A 10 8.05 7.73 -1.58
N ASN A 11 7.79 7.36 -0.33
CA ASN A 11 8.72 6.78 0.63
C ASN A 11 8.04 5.66 1.46
N GLU A 12 8.81 5.01 2.34
CA GLU A 12 8.34 3.85 3.12
C GLU A 12 7.19 4.15 4.10
N SER A 13 6.98 5.42 4.46
CA SER A 13 6.03 5.86 5.48
C SER A 13 4.82 6.62 4.96
N ASN A 14 4.86 7.14 3.73
CA ASN A 14 3.81 8.04 3.21
C ASN A 14 2.92 7.41 2.13
N TYR A 15 2.98 6.08 1.93
CA TYR A 15 2.26 5.42 0.84
C TYR A 15 0.75 5.69 0.83
N ASP A 16 0.08 5.66 1.99
CA ASP A 16 -1.37 5.86 2.05
C ASP A 16 -1.78 7.26 1.56
N GLU A 17 -1.07 8.30 1.98
CA GLU A 17 -1.27 9.67 1.53
C GLU A 17 -0.86 9.86 0.06
N TRP A 18 0.30 9.33 -0.32
CA TRP A 18 0.80 9.37 -1.69
C TRP A 18 -0.19 8.70 -2.66
N LYS A 19 -0.78 7.56 -2.28
CA LYS A 19 -1.76 6.82 -3.08
C LYS A 19 -3.00 7.67 -3.35
N ILE A 20 -3.48 8.43 -2.35
CA ILE A 20 -4.61 9.35 -2.49
C ILE A 20 -4.26 10.48 -3.48
N HIS A 21 -3.12 11.14 -3.28
CA HIS A 21 -2.67 12.23 -4.16
C HIS A 21 -2.43 11.76 -5.59
N MET A 22 -1.74 10.63 -5.76
CA MET A 22 -1.46 10.07 -7.08
C MET A 22 -2.74 9.68 -7.81
N ARG A 23 -3.71 9.06 -7.12
CA ARG A 23 -5.02 8.78 -7.70
C ARG A 23 -5.72 10.06 -8.17
N ALA A 24 -5.60 11.16 -7.44
CA ALA A 24 -6.17 12.45 -7.84
C ALA A 24 -5.48 13.03 -9.09
N ILE A 25 -4.14 12.97 -9.17
CA ILE A 25 -3.39 13.39 -10.37
C ILE A 25 -3.82 12.58 -11.59
N LEU A 26 -3.80 11.24 -11.47
CA LEU A 26 -4.11 10.36 -12.59
C LEU A 26 -5.54 10.54 -13.08
N LYS A 27 -6.50 10.75 -12.17
CA LYS A 27 -7.88 11.10 -12.54
C LYS A 27 -7.99 12.45 -13.24
N LYS A 28 -7.29 13.48 -12.73
CA LYS A 28 -7.27 14.82 -13.34
C LYS A 28 -6.73 14.79 -14.77
N ASN A 29 -5.83 13.85 -15.08
CA ASN A 29 -5.19 13.71 -16.38
C ASN A 29 -5.82 12.62 -17.27
N ASP A 30 -6.95 12.03 -16.87
CA ASP A 30 -7.62 10.92 -17.57
C ASP A 30 -6.76 9.65 -17.75
N LEU A 31 -5.79 9.43 -16.84
CA LEU A 31 -4.84 8.31 -16.87
C LEU A 31 -5.20 7.17 -15.90
N TRP A 32 -6.17 7.38 -15.00
CA TRP A 32 -6.53 6.37 -13.99
C TRP A 32 -6.95 5.02 -14.58
N GLY A 33 -7.55 5.02 -15.76
CA GLY A 33 -7.99 3.80 -16.44
C GLY A 33 -6.84 2.82 -16.76
N TYR A 34 -5.63 3.33 -16.98
CA TYR A 34 -4.45 2.53 -17.30
C TYR A 34 -3.90 1.77 -16.09
N VAL A 35 -3.93 2.38 -14.89
CA VAL A 35 -3.46 1.72 -13.64
C VAL A 35 -4.50 0.80 -13.03
N SER A 36 -5.79 1.15 -13.15
CA SER A 36 -6.90 0.33 -12.63
C SER A 36 -7.21 -0.88 -13.51
N GLY A 37 -6.80 -0.84 -14.79
CA GLY A 37 -7.14 -1.84 -15.79
C GLY A 37 -8.52 -1.65 -16.43
N GLU A 38 -9.22 -0.54 -16.15
CA GLU A 38 -10.43 -0.15 -16.88
C GLU A 38 -10.15 0.04 -18.38
N ILE A 39 -8.96 0.56 -18.72
CA ILE A 39 -8.46 0.65 -20.10
C ILE A 39 -7.51 -0.51 -20.35
N ALA A 40 -8.05 -1.61 -20.85
CA ALA A 40 -7.27 -2.79 -21.18
C ALA A 40 -6.36 -2.57 -22.41
N LYS A 41 -5.21 -3.27 -22.41
CA LYS A 41 -4.30 -3.30 -23.56
C LYS A 41 -5.05 -3.83 -24.79
N PRO A 42 -5.18 -3.05 -25.87
CA PRO A 42 -5.96 -3.45 -27.04
C PRO A 42 -5.25 -4.54 -27.83
N LEU A 43 -6.05 -5.36 -28.50
CA LEU A 43 -5.58 -6.45 -29.37
C LEU A 43 -5.35 -6.00 -30.81
N THR A 44 -5.91 -4.86 -31.22
CA THR A 44 -5.83 -4.38 -32.60
C THR A 44 -4.72 -3.33 -32.76
N PRO A 45 -3.95 -3.36 -33.87
CA PRO A 45 -2.82 -2.46 -34.09
C PRO A 45 -3.18 -0.98 -34.07
N GLU A 46 -4.38 -0.61 -34.54
CA GLU A 46 -4.78 0.79 -34.69
C GLU A 46 -4.94 1.49 -33.34
N LYS A 47 -5.45 0.77 -32.34
CA LYS A 47 -5.63 1.29 -30.97
C LYS A 47 -4.40 1.07 -30.10
N TYR A 48 -3.49 0.19 -30.53
CA TYR A 48 -2.30 -0.18 -29.80
C TYR A 48 -1.30 0.97 -29.65
N SER A 49 -1.07 1.72 -30.73
CA SER A 49 -0.14 2.85 -30.74
C SER A 49 -0.55 3.94 -29.74
N GLU A 50 -1.82 4.35 -29.77
CA GLU A 50 -2.38 5.33 -28.84
C GLU A 50 -2.34 4.82 -27.39
N TRP A 51 -2.68 3.55 -27.18
CA TRP A 51 -2.62 2.94 -25.85
C TRP A 51 -1.20 2.97 -25.28
N ILE A 52 -0.18 2.61 -26.07
CA ILE A 52 1.23 2.66 -25.64
C ILE A 52 1.64 4.07 -25.21
N ILE A 53 1.26 5.09 -25.99
CA ILE A 53 1.63 6.48 -25.69
C ILE A 53 1.05 6.90 -24.33
N ASN A 54 -0.23 6.61 -24.10
CA ASN A 54 -0.90 6.97 -22.87
C ASN A 54 -0.47 6.12 -21.66
N ASP A 55 -0.19 4.83 -21.86
CA ASP A 55 0.37 3.98 -20.81
C ASP A 55 1.78 4.47 -20.42
N SER A 56 2.64 4.79 -21.40
CA SER A 56 3.97 5.36 -21.16
C SER A 56 3.91 6.71 -20.44
N LYS A 57 2.94 7.56 -20.78
CA LYS A 57 2.67 8.82 -20.06
C LYS A 57 2.28 8.55 -18.60
N THR A 58 1.43 7.54 -18.38
CA THR A 58 1.01 7.12 -17.04
C THR A 58 2.18 6.57 -16.22
N GLN A 59 3.04 5.74 -16.82
CA GLN A 59 4.27 5.26 -16.20
C GLN A 59 5.17 6.42 -15.80
N SER A 60 5.35 7.39 -16.70
CA SER A 60 6.17 8.58 -16.43
C SER A 60 5.64 9.38 -15.25
N GLU A 61 4.32 9.61 -15.18
CA GLU A 61 3.67 10.32 -14.08
C GLU A 61 3.92 9.64 -12.73
N LEU A 62 3.82 8.30 -12.69
CA LEU A 62 4.11 7.50 -11.50
C LEU A 62 5.58 7.64 -11.09
N ILE A 63 6.51 7.40 -12.02
CA ILE A 63 7.96 7.40 -11.80
C ILE A 63 8.45 8.76 -11.28
N LEU A 64 7.96 9.86 -11.86
CA LEU A 64 8.37 11.22 -11.47
C LEU A 64 8.01 11.58 -10.02
N HIS A 65 7.02 10.91 -9.45
CA HIS A 65 6.59 11.11 -8.06
C HIS A 65 7.15 10.06 -7.10
N MET A 66 8.17 9.30 -7.51
CA MET A 66 8.86 8.30 -6.70
C MET A 66 10.33 8.65 -6.51
N LYS A 67 10.93 8.13 -5.44
CA LYS A 67 12.37 8.20 -5.18
C LYS A 67 12.87 6.86 -4.63
N GLY A 68 14.18 6.75 -4.43
CA GLY A 68 14.76 5.65 -3.65
C GLY A 68 14.75 4.28 -4.35
N LYS A 69 14.44 3.23 -3.58
CA LYS A 69 14.53 1.82 -4.03
C LYS A 69 13.32 1.44 -4.87
N GLU A 70 12.17 2.00 -4.52
CA GLU A 70 10.85 1.83 -5.12
C GLU A 70 10.89 2.26 -6.59
N LEU A 71 11.52 3.42 -6.86
CA LEU A 71 11.78 3.91 -8.21
C LEU A 71 12.56 2.89 -9.06
N LYS A 72 13.62 2.29 -8.51
CA LYS A 72 14.47 1.33 -9.24
C LYS A 72 13.72 0.04 -9.58
N ILE A 73 12.80 -0.38 -8.71
CA ILE A 73 11.94 -1.56 -8.95
C ILE A 73 10.91 -1.22 -10.02
N CYS A 74 10.22 -0.08 -9.90
CA CYS A 74 9.13 0.30 -10.79
C CYS A 74 9.60 0.66 -12.20
N ALA A 75 10.79 1.27 -12.35
CA ALA A 75 11.33 1.66 -13.64
C ALA A 75 11.65 0.49 -14.60
N ARG A 76 11.58 -0.75 -14.12
CA ARG A 76 11.81 -1.97 -14.93
C ARG A 76 10.52 -2.64 -15.39
N LEU A 77 9.36 -2.12 -14.99
CA LEU A 77 8.06 -2.72 -15.30
C LEU A 77 7.52 -2.16 -16.61
N GLU A 78 6.83 -3.01 -17.37
CA GLU A 78 6.47 -2.71 -18.76
C GLU A 78 5.15 -1.94 -18.92
N SER A 79 4.35 -1.79 -17.86
CA SER A 79 3.08 -1.06 -17.91
C SER A 79 2.77 -0.32 -16.62
N ALA A 80 1.96 0.74 -16.71
CA ALA A 80 1.55 1.52 -15.56
C ALA A 80 0.75 0.68 -14.56
N LYS A 81 -0.05 -0.28 -15.06
CA LYS A 81 -0.76 -1.25 -14.24
C LYS A 81 0.17 -2.08 -13.38
N LEU A 82 1.22 -2.66 -13.98
CA LEU A 82 2.20 -3.47 -13.24
C LEU A 82 2.91 -2.64 -12.16
N ILE A 83 3.26 -1.38 -12.46
CA ILE A 83 3.83 -0.46 -11.47
C ILE A 83 2.86 -0.28 -10.30
N TRP A 84 1.60 0.03 -10.58
CA TRP A 84 0.60 0.25 -9.54
C TRP A 84 0.38 -0.98 -8.66
N GLU A 85 0.22 -2.16 -9.27
CA GLU A 85 0.06 -3.44 -8.57
C GLU A 85 1.28 -3.76 -7.71
N LYS A 86 2.50 -3.53 -8.22
CA LYS A 86 3.72 -3.81 -7.47
C LYS A 86 3.85 -2.93 -6.23
N LEU A 87 3.43 -1.68 -6.31
CA LEU A 87 3.39 -0.79 -5.15
C LEU A 87 2.39 -1.28 -4.10
N GLN A 88 1.19 -1.68 -4.54
CA GLN A 88 0.20 -2.26 -3.62
C GLN A 88 0.76 -3.50 -2.92
N GLU A 89 1.40 -4.40 -3.66
CA GLU A 89 2.03 -5.60 -3.11
C GLU A 89 3.09 -5.23 -2.05
N ILE A 90 3.97 -4.26 -2.33
CA ILE A 90 5.06 -3.88 -1.41
C ILE A 90 4.51 -3.22 -0.14
N PHE A 91 3.55 -2.31 -0.26
CA PHE A 91 3.13 -1.45 0.85
C PHE A 91 1.95 -2.01 1.63
N GLU A 92 1.00 -2.68 0.99
CA GLU A 92 -0.15 -3.28 1.68
C GLU A 92 0.28 -4.52 2.49
N SER A 93 1.25 -5.30 1.99
CA SER A 93 1.85 -6.42 2.75
C SER A 93 2.59 -5.94 4.01
N ARG A 94 3.39 -4.86 3.90
CA ARG A 94 4.08 -4.22 5.02
C ARG A 94 3.09 -3.63 6.02
N GLY A 95 2.02 -2.98 5.55
CA GLY A 95 0.96 -2.43 6.41
C GLY A 95 0.27 -3.52 7.24
N ALA A 96 -0.12 -4.62 6.61
CA ALA A 96 -0.73 -5.76 7.30
C ALA A 96 0.22 -6.39 8.33
N ALA A 97 1.49 -6.62 7.96
CA ALA A 97 2.49 -7.17 8.87
C ALA A 97 2.75 -6.25 10.08
N ARG A 98 2.88 -4.94 9.85
CA ARG A 98 3.07 -3.94 10.91
C ARG A 98 1.88 -3.91 11.86
N ARG A 99 0.64 -3.90 11.35
CA ARG A 99 -0.58 -3.97 12.18
C ARG A 99 -0.64 -5.25 13.01
N SER A 100 -0.31 -6.41 12.43
CA SER A 100 -0.25 -7.69 13.16
C SER A 100 0.80 -7.68 14.28
N MET A 101 2.01 -7.14 14.00
CA MET A 101 3.05 -7.02 15.02
C MET A 101 2.66 -6.07 16.16
N LEU A 102 2.03 -4.94 15.84
CA LEU A 102 1.48 -4.01 16.84
C LEU A 102 0.42 -4.69 17.70
N MET A 103 -0.52 -5.41 17.10
CA MET A 103 -1.55 -6.15 17.83
C MET A 103 -0.93 -7.18 18.79
N LYS A 104 0.04 -7.98 18.32
CA LYS A 104 0.78 -8.94 19.17
C LYS A 104 1.47 -8.24 20.34
N LYS A 105 2.13 -7.10 20.11
CA LYS A 105 2.76 -6.31 21.17
C LYS A 105 1.75 -5.75 22.16
N CYS A 106 0.62 -5.23 21.71
CA CYS A 106 -0.45 -4.75 22.60
C CYS A 106 -1.02 -5.87 23.47
N VAL A 107 -1.25 -7.06 22.91
CA VAL A 107 -1.70 -8.23 23.67
C VAL A 107 -0.64 -8.64 24.69
N MET A 108 0.63 -8.76 24.27
CA MET A 108 1.74 -9.13 25.16
C MET A 108 1.97 -8.11 26.28
N MET A 109 1.85 -6.80 26.00
CA MET A 109 1.93 -5.75 27.02
C MET A 109 0.75 -5.79 27.99
N LYS A 110 -0.47 -6.06 27.51
CA LYS A 110 -1.66 -6.22 28.37
C LYS A 110 -1.59 -7.45 29.28
N MET A 111 -0.83 -8.49 28.89
CA MET A 111 -0.57 -9.66 29.76
C MET A 111 0.48 -9.35 30.83
N ASN A 112 1.41 -8.42 30.59
CA ASN A 112 2.43 -8.04 31.57
C ASN A 112 1.96 -7.03 32.63
N GLU A 113 0.78 -6.43 32.50
CA GLU A 113 0.27 -5.39 33.40
C GLU A 113 -0.68 -5.93 34.50
N GLY A 114 -0.47 -7.18 34.92
CA GLY A 114 -1.28 -7.81 35.96
C GLY A 114 -1.20 -9.33 36.10
N ASP A 115 -0.24 -10.02 35.45
CA ASP A 115 0.03 -11.43 35.76
C ASP A 115 0.71 -11.55 37.14
N ASP A 116 -0.06 -11.29 38.20
CA ASP A 116 0.02 -12.07 39.42
C ASP A 116 -0.96 -13.23 39.29
N LEU A 117 -0.46 -14.36 38.76
CA LEU A 117 -1.11 -15.66 38.79
C LEU A 117 -0.79 -16.41 40.10
N SER A 118 -0.54 -15.70 41.21
CA SER A 118 -0.60 -16.31 42.52
C SER A 118 -1.98 -16.09 43.13
N GLU A 119 -2.58 -17.19 43.56
CA GLU A 119 -3.53 -17.23 44.67
C GLU A 119 -5.03 -16.98 44.37
N PHE A 120 -5.67 -17.85 43.59
CA PHE A 120 -7.06 -18.27 43.83
C PHE A 120 -7.21 -19.69 43.23
N THR A 121 -7.47 -20.81 43.91
CA THR A 121 -7.73 -21.14 45.31
C THR A 121 -7.43 -22.64 45.49
N GLU A 122 -6.86 -23.00 46.64
CA GLU A 122 -6.73 -24.35 47.16
C GLU A 122 -8.01 -25.22 47.02
N PRO A 123 -7.87 -26.57 46.99
CA PRO A 123 -8.96 -27.51 46.77
C PRO A 123 -9.87 -27.59 48.01
N ARG A 124 -11.07 -27.00 47.93
CA ARG A 124 -12.11 -27.18 48.93
C ARG A 124 -12.92 -28.45 48.65
N SER A 125 -12.31 -29.62 48.81
CA SER A 125 -13.08 -30.83 49.17
C SER A 125 -12.89 -31.09 50.65
N LEU A 126 -13.83 -30.53 51.39
CA LEU A 126 -14.05 -30.73 52.82
C LEU A 126 -14.02 -32.21 53.19
N LEU A 127 -13.26 -32.49 54.25
CA LEU A 127 -13.60 -33.43 55.29
C LEU A 127 -15.12 -33.57 55.42
N PHE A 128 -15.64 -34.77 55.13
CA PHE A 128 -16.83 -35.29 55.79
C PHE A 128 -16.40 -36.55 56.52
N GLU A 129 -16.86 -36.62 57.77
CA GLU A 129 -16.63 -37.63 58.81
C GLU A 129 -16.67 -39.08 58.34
#